data_AF-B6BR35-F1
#
_entry.id   AF-B6BR35-F1
#
_cell.length_a   1.000
_cell.length_b   1.000
_cell.length_c   1.000
_cell.angle_alpha   90.00
_cell.angle_beta   90.00
_cell.angle_gamma   90.00
#
_symmetry.space_group_name_H-M   'P 1'
#
loop_
_entity.id
_entity.type
_entity.pdbx_description
1 polymer ?
#
loop_
_entity_poly.entity_id
_entity_poly.type
_entity_poly.pdbx_seq_one_letter_code
_entity_poly.pdbx_strand_id
1 'polypeptide(L)'
;MYLLSATEYAMKNSSKVLFKIINEINKEDIILYSLFQLPNDTSQREKIYKIAIKNKKKIYFALENRIFNNKDDIQIIEDIWSIKEVLPNCLEKF
;
A
#
# COMPACT_ATOMS: atom_id res chain seq x y z
N MET A 1 21.97 -10.13 8.67
CA MET A 1 20.50 -10.26 8.58
C MET A 1 20.09 -9.56 7.30
N TYR A 2 19.86 -10.31 6.22
CA TYR A 2 19.54 -9.73 4.91
C TYR A 2 18.04 -9.45 4.88
N LEU A 3 17.69 -8.17 5.05
CA LEU A 3 16.33 -7.68 4.82
C LEU A 3 16.11 -7.76 3.30
N LEU A 4 15.21 -8.63 2.86
CA LEU A 4 14.97 -8.88 1.44
C LEU A 4 14.50 -7.56 0.79
N SER A 5 15.37 -6.90 0.02
CA SER A 5 14.95 -5.80 -0.85
C SER A 5 14.14 -6.41 -1.99
N ALA A 6 12.86 -6.68 -1.73
CA ALA A 6 11.96 -7.08 -2.79
C ALA A 6 11.76 -5.87 -3.70
N THR A 7 12.52 -5.83 -4.80
CA THR A 7 12.35 -4.83 -5.85
C THR A 7 11.04 -5.13 -6.56
N GLU A 8 10.01 -4.35 -6.25
CA GLU A 8 8.79 -4.35 -7.04
C GLU A 8 9.14 -3.79 -8.42
N TYR A 9 8.95 -4.59 -9.47
CA TYR A 9 9.16 -4.11 -10.83
C TYR A 9 8.18 -2.96 -11.08
N ALA A 10 8.70 -1.81 -11.53
CA ALA A 10 7.94 -0.62 -11.92
C ALA A 10 7.10 -0.83 -13.20
N MET A 11 6.60 -2.04 -13.41
CA MET A 11 5.76 -2.43 -14.53
C MET A 11 4.30 -2.21 -14.12
N LYS A 12 3.52 -1.54 -14.98
CA LYS A 12 2.10 -1.25 -14.77
C LYS A 12 1.36 -2.53 -14.34
N ASN A 13 0.62 -2.48 -13.22
CA ASN A 13 -0.14 -3.60 -12.63
C ASN A 13 0.68 -4.75 -12.02
N SER A 14 1.95 -4.53 -11.63
CA SER A 14 2.80 -5.56 -11.04
C SER A 14 2.66 -5.70 -9.49
N SER A 15 1.46 -5.62 -8.93
CA SER A 15 1.25 -5.85 -7.48
C SER A 15 1.41 -7.32 -7.04
N LYS A 16 1.74 -8.23 -7.97
CA LYS A 16 1.91 -9.67 -7.70
C LYS A 16 3.02 -9.95 -6.68
N VAL A 17 4.10 -9.17 -6.72
CA VAL A 17 5.22 -9.30 -5.77
C VAL A 17 4.77 -8.90 -4.37
N LEU A 18 4.08 -7.76 -4.24
CA LEU A 18 3.49 -7.32 -2.98
C LEU A 18 2.50 -8.35 -2.41
N PHE A 19 1.59 -8.90 -3.23
CA PHE A 19 0.67 -9.96 -2.81
C PHE A 19 1.40 -11.22 -2.34
N LYS A 20 2.45 -11.63 -3.04
CA LYS A 20 3.27 -12.79 -2.67
C LYS A 20 3.95 -12.56 -1.32
N ILE A 21 4.56 -11.39 -1.10
CA ILE A 21 5.21 -10.99 0.16
C ILE A 21 4.21 -10.95 1.32
N ILE A 22 3.05 -10.34 1.10
CA ILE A 22 1.97 -10.25 2.10
C ILE A 22 1.43 -11.65 2.47
N ASN A 23 1.41 -12.60 1.53
CA ASN A 23 0.93 -13.95 1.77
C ASN A 23 2.00 -14.91 2.31
N GLU A 24 3.26 -14.79 1.92
CA GLU A 24 4.32 -15.77 2.24
C GLU A 24 5.12 -15.42 3.48
N ILE A 25 5.35 -14.13 3.78
CA ILE A 25 6.25 -13.76 4.88
C ILE A 25 5.49 -13.81 6.20
N ASN A 26 5.58 -14.92 6.92
CA ASN A 26 5.05 -15.01 8.27
C ASN A 26 5.96 -14.22 9.23
N LYS A 27 5.45 -13.09 9.75
CA LYS A 27 5.97 -12.28 10.89
C LYS A 27 6.79 -11.02 10.59
N GLU A 28 7.09 -10.69 9.34
CA GLU A 28 7.80 -9.43 9.06
C GLU A 28 6.81 -8.30 8.72
N ASP A 29 7.11 -7.12 9.25
CA ASP A 29 6.48 -5.87 8.88
C ASP A 29 6.93 -5.46 7.47
N ILE A 30 6.04 -4.81 6.72
CA ILE A 30 6.29 -4.43 5.34
C ILE A 30 6.60 -2.94 5.29
N ILE A 31 7.67 -2.56 4.62
CA ILE A 31 8.00 -1.14 4.39
C ILE A 31 7.81 -0.86 2.90
N LEU A 32 6.90 0.05 2.61
CA LEU A 32 6.71 0.66 1.31
C LEU A 32 7.34 2.05 1.33
N TYR A 33 7.94 2.43 0.21
CA TYR A 33 8.43 3.79 0.02
C TYR A 33 7.26 4.78 -0.01
N SER A 34 6.16 4.46 -0.70
CA SER A 34 4.97 5.33 -0.76
C SER A 34 3.68 4.51 -0.76
N LEU A 35 2.59 5.10 -0.28
CA LEU A 35 1.25 4.53 -0.37
C LEU A 35 0.76 4.27 -1.79
N PHE A 36 1.36 4.93 -2.80
CA PHE A 36 1.07 4.69 -4.22
C PHE A 36 1.69 3.40 -4.77
N GLN A 37 2.45 2.66 -3.96
CA GLN A 37 2.87 1.29 -4.30
C GLN A 37 1.77 0.25 -4.05
N LEU A 38 0.70 0.63 -3.36
CA LEU A 38 -0.51 -0.19 -3.29
C LEU A 38 -1.17 -0.28 -4.67
N PRO A 39 -1.89 -1.38 -4.97
CA PRO A 39 -2.61 -1.52 -6.23
C PRO A 39 -3.63 -0.38 -6.41
N ASN A 40 -3.76 0.12 -7.64
CA ASN A 40 -4.77 1.12 -7.99
C ASN A 40 -6.21 0.59 -7.86
N ASP A 41 -6.39 -0.73 -7.95
CA ASP A 41 -7.70 -1.36 -7.79
C ASP A 41 -8.11 -1.45 -6.31
N THR A 42 -9.24 -0.82 -5.96
CA THR A 42 -9.77 -0.79 -4.59
C THR A 42 -10.06 -2.19 -4.04
N SER A 43 -10.56 -3.12 -4.87
CA SER A 43 -10.84 -4.49 -4.42
C SER A 43 -9.55 -5.25 -4.08
N GLN A 44 -8.45 -4.96 -4.78
CA GLN A 44 -7.13 -5.50 -4.45
C GLN A 44 -6.55 -4.88 -3.18
N ARG A 45 -6.69 -3.57 -2.97
CA ARG A 45 -6.28 -2.91 -1.71
C ARG A 45 -7.03 -3.47 -0.51
N GLU A 46 -8.35 -3.66 -0.62
CA GLU A 46 -9.14 -4.28 0.45
C GLU A 46 -8.64 -5.68 0.83
N LYS A 47 -8.26 -6.50 -0.15
CA LYS A 47 -7.70 -7.82 0.11
C LYS A 47 -6.39 -7.70 0.90
N ILE A 48 -5.52 -6.76 0.51
CA ILE A 48 -4.26 -6.47 1.22
C ILE A 48 -4.54 -6.07 2.67
N TYR A 49 -5.46 -5.12 2.91
CA TYR A 49 -5.79 -4.67 4.26
C TYR A 49 -6.34 -5.82 5.12
N LYS A 50 -7.26 -6.63 4.56
CA LYS A 50 -7.83 -7.80 5.25
C LYS A 50 -6.75 -8.81 5.62
N ILE A 51 -5.84 -9.11 4.71
CA ILE A 51 -4.74 -10.07 4.96
C ILE A 51 -3.74 -9.51 5.98
N ALA A 52 -3.37 -8.24 5.86
CA ALA A 52 -2.45 -7.59 6.79
C ALA A 52 -3.02 -7.52 8.21
N ILE A 53 -4.30 -7.15 8.39
CA ILE A 53 -4.98 -7.16 9.70
C ILE A 53 -5.07 -8.57 10.25
N LYS A 54 -5.50 -9.55 9.43
CA LYS A 54 -5.62 -10.96 9.85
C LYS A 54 -4.29 -11.51 10.37
N ASN A 55 -3.20 -11.15 9.71
CA ASN A 55 -1.85 -11.58 10.06
C ASN A 55 -1.15 -10.67 11.08
N LYS A 56 -1.83 -9.63 11.61
CA LYS A 56 -1.29 -8.61 12.51
C LYS A 56 0.00 -7.97 12.00
N LYS A 57 0.07 -7.75 10.68
CA LYS A 57 1.22 -7.13 10.01
C LYS A 57 1.05 -5.62 9.97
N LYS A 58 2.14 -4.88 10.19
CA LYS A 58 2.17 -3.44 9.95
C LYS A 58 2.74 -3.15 8.57
N ILE A 59 2.16 -2.17 7.90
CA ILE A 59 2.70 -1.63 6.65
C ILE A 59 3.14 -0.20 6.93
N TYR A 60 4.43 0.08 6.77
CA TYR A 60 5.00 1.40 6.92
C TYR A 60 5.10 2.06 5.55
N PHE A 61 4.78 3.35 5.48
CA PHE A 61 4.92 4.17 4.30
C PHE A 61 5.95 5.26 4.59
N ALA A 62 7.12 5.16 3.96
CA ALA A 62 8.27 6.01 4.29
C ALA A 62 8.05 7.47 3.87
N LEU A 63 7.53 7.70 2.67
CA LEU A 63 7.33 9.04 2.10
C LEU A 63 6.26 9.82 2.86
N GLU A 64 5.15 9.16 3.22
CA GLU A 64 4.04 9.80 3.93
C GLU A 64 4.17 9.73 5.46
N ASN A 65 5.24 9.10 5.96
CA ASN A 65 5.52 8.89 7.37
C ASN A 65 4.30 8.33 8.14
N ARG A 66 3.67 7.29 7.56
CA ARG A 66 2.44 6.68 8.07
C ARG A 66 2.61 5.18 8.27
N ILE A 67 1.75 4.64 9.13
CA ILE A 67 1.72 3.22 9.46
C ILE A 67 0.28 2.76 9.29
N PHE A 68 0.08 1.67 8.56
CA PHE A 68 -1.16 0.92 8.55
C PHE A 68 -1.10 -0.15 9.63
N ASN A 69 -1.97 -0.02 10.64
CA ASN A 69 -2.10 -1.00 11.71
C ASN A 69 -3.57 -1.30 12.05
N ASN A 70 -4.46 -0.31 11.90
CA ASN A 70 -5.87 -0.38 12.30
C ASN A 70 -6.81 -0.01 11.15
N LYS A 71 -8.12 -0.20 11.39
CA LYS A 71 -9.16 0.19 10.43
C LYS A 71 -9.22 1.70 10.18
N ASP A 72 -8.94 2.52 11.18
CA ASP A 72 -8.92 3.98 11.03
C ASP A 72 -7.83 4.42 10.04
N ASP A 73 -6.70 3.70 9.99
CA ASP A 73 -5.63 3.96 9.03
C ASP A 73 -6.06 3.64 7.59
N ILE A 74 -6.99 2.68 7.39
CA ILE A 74 -7.56 2.36 6.05
C ILE A 74 -8.23 3.60 5.49
N GLN A 75 -9.09 4.24 6.31
CA GLN A 75 -9.87 5.39 5.85
C GLN A 75 -8.94 6.51 5.37
N ILE A 76 -7.89 6.81 6.14
CA ILE A 76 -6.92 7.84 5.79
C ILE A 76 -6.18 7.48 4.48
N ILE A 77 -5.79 6.21 4.31
CA ILE A 77 -5.10 5.78 3.08
C ILE A 77 -6.03 5.91 1.86
N GLU A 78 -7.30 5.51 1.98
CA GLU A 78 -8.28 5.61 0.90
C GLU A 78 -8.67 7.07 0.60
N ASP A 79 -8.70 7.95 1.60
CA ASP A 79 -8.91 9.38 1.40
C ASP A 79 -7.76 9.98 0.57
N ILE A 80 -6.50 9.61 0.86
CA ILE A 80 -5.35 10.06 0.08
C ILE A 80 -5.40 9.52 -1.36
N TRP A 81 -5.82 8.26 -1.54
CA TRP A 81 -6.05 7.69 -2.86
C TRP A 81 -7.14 8.44 -3.63
N SER A 82 -8.25 8.75 -2.96
CA SER A 82 -9.34 9.52 -3.55
C SER A 82 -8.87 10.90 -4.00
N ILE A 83 -8.07 11.60 -3.17
CA ILE A 83 -7.43 12.86 -3.54
C ILE A 83 -6.57 12.70 -4.79
N LYS A 84 -5.75 11.64 -4.86
CA LYS A 84 -4.90 11.36 -6.03
C LYS A 84 -5.70 11.12 -7.30
N GLU A 85 -6.86 10.47 -7.20
CA GLU A 85 -7.76 10.20 -8.34
C GLU A 85 -8.50 11.45 -8.82
N VAL A 86 -8.88 12.35 -7.92
CA VAL A 86 -9.54 13.61 -8.29
C VAL A 86 -8.56 14.72 -8.67
N LEU A 87 -7.29 14.65 -8.23
CA LEU A 87 -6.24 15.62 -8.55
C LEU A 87 -6.10 15.92 -10.06
N PRO A 88 -6.08 14.94 -10.98
CA PRO A 88 -6.02 15.22 -12.42
C PRO A 88 -7.28 15.90 -12.97
N ASN A 89 -8.40 15.82 -12.24
CA ASN A 89 -9.66 16.48 -12.59
C ASN A 89 -9.82 17.86 -11.92
N CYS A 90 -8.93 18.20 -10.98
CA CYS A 90 -8.81 19.57 -10.47
C CYS A 90 -8.16 20.43 -11.56
N LEU A 91 -9.01 20.99 -12.42
CA LEU A 91 -8.69 21.93 -13.49
C LEU A 91 -7.56 22.90 -13.09
N GLU A 92 -6.47 22.92 -13.87
CA GLU A 92 -5.57 24.07 -13.95
C GLU A 92 -6.37 25.25 -14.52
N LYS A 93 -6.99 26.03 -13.63
CA LYS A 93 -7.31 27.43 -13.91
C LYS A 93 -6.25 28.27 -13.20
N PHE A 94 -5.17 28.54 -13.92
CA PHE A 94 -4.30 29.69 -13.68
C PHE A 94 -4.50 30.70 -14.79
#